data_AF-A0A483EYM2-F1
#
_entry.id   AF-A0A483EYM2-F1
#
_cell.length_a   1.000
_cell.length_b   1.000
_cell.length_c   1.000
_cell.angle_alpha   90.00
_cell.angle_beta   90.00
_cell.angle_gamma   90.00
#
_symmetry.space_group_name_H-M   'P 1'
#
loop_
_entity.id
_entity.type
_entity.pdbx_description
1 polymer ?
#
loop_
_entity_poly.entity_id
_entity_poly.type
_entity_poly.pdbx_seq_one_letter_code
_entity_poly.pdbx_strand_id
1 'polypeptide(L)'
;SPDIKIDIINDIIDDGFFKRNILPSDIDLIINCADEPNVDYTSKIIALFSMTNNIPHIVGGGYNLHQTLIGQTIIPFKSACFNCFNLFLGKINSKDLVNVKKLHREKRKLGSFSPLSGLAASLASLDAIKLLAGKVEHLQQENKRVEFSLRSLSFNVQDVPRDPECDWCRGKYE
;
A
#
# COMPACT_ATOMS: atom_id res chain seq x y z
N SER A 1 -3.19 15.86 -20.14
CA SER A 1 -4.07 15.46 -21.25
C SER A 1 -5.31 16.34 -21.17
N PRO A 2 -5.72 16.99 -22.27
CA PRO A 2 -6.80 17.99 -22.24
C PRO A 2 -8.17 17.43 -21.83
N ASP A 3 -8.38 16.12 -21.94
CA ASP A 3 -9.69 15.48 -21.68
C ASP A 3 -9.82 14.85 -20.27
N ILE A 4 -8.86 15.08 -19.37
CA ILE A 4 -8.91 14.53 -18.00
C ILE A 4 -9.50 15.58 -17.05
N LYS A 5 -10.60 15.22 -16.39
CA LYS A 5 -11.13 16.00 -15.27
C LYS A 5 -10.32 15.69 -14.00
N ILE A 6 -9.87 16.74 -13.32
CA ILE A 6 -9.14 16.64 -12.05
C ILE A 6 -9.89 17.45 -11.00
N ASP A 7 -10.34 16.79 -9.95
CA ASP A 7 -10.91 17.41 -8.76
C ASP A 7 -9.88 17.36 -7.63
N ILE A 8 -9.67 18.47 -6.92
CA ILE A 8 -8.65 18.60 -5.86
C ILE A 8 -9.32 18.74 -4.51
N ILE A 9 -8.91 17.91 -3.56
CA ILE A 9 -9.27 18.02 -2.13
C ILE A 9 -8.02 18.48 -1.39
N ASN A 10 -8.09 19.65 -0.76
CA ASN A 10 -6.98 20.20 0.02
C ASN A 10 -7.17 19.87 1.51
N ASP A 11 -6.77 18.68 1.92
CA ASP A 11 -6.86 18.19 3.29
C ASP A 11 -5.73 17.17 3.58
N ILE A 12 -5.50 16.88 4.86
CA ILE A 12 -4.52 15.92 5.35
C ILE A 12 -5.21 14.56 5.58
N ILE A 13 -4.50 13.48 5.27
CA ILE A 13 -4.96 12.12 5.56
C ILE A 13 -4.77 11.85 7.06
N ASP A 14 -5.86 11.94 7.82
CA ASP A 14 -5.97 11.59 9.23
C ASP A 14 -7.26 10.79 9.50
N ASP A 15 -7.49 10.39 10.75
CA ASP A 15 -8.68 9.61 11.16
C ASP A 15 -10.03 10.31 10.88
N GLY A 16 -10.01 11.62 10.62
CA GLY A 16 -11.17 12.43 10.27
C GLY A 16 -11.31 12.72 8.77
N PHE A 17 -10.33 12.39 7.93
CA PHE A 17 -10.32 12.74 6.50
C PHE A 17 -11.61 12.34 5.78
N PHE A 18 -12.03 11.08 5.89
CA PHE A 18 -13.26 10.57 5.24
C PHE A 18 -14.56 11.03 5.91
N LYS A 19 -14.49 11.68 7.08
CA LYS A 19 -15.65 12.32 7.72
C LYS A 19 -15.83 13.76 7.26
N ARG A 20 -14.71 14.45 7.00
CA ARG A 20 -14.69 15.83 6.49
C ARG A 20 -14.96 15.91 4.99
N ASN A 21 -14.52 14.89 4.25
CA ASN A 21 -14.57 14.88 2.79
C ASN A 21 -15.52 13.79 2.29
N ILE A 22 -16.46 14.19 1.44
CA ILE A 22 -17.35 13.27 0.74
C ILE A 22 -16.71 12.95 -0.61
N LEU A 23 -16.37 11.67 -0.79
CA LEU A 23 -15.83 11.18 -2.04
C LEU A 23 -16.96 10.77 -3.01
N PRO A 24 -16.71 10.81 -4.34
CA PRO A 24 -17.62 10.23 -5.31
C PRO A 24 -17.95 8.76 -4.99
N SER A 25 -19.17 8.34 -5.28
CA SER A 25 -19.64 6.96 -5.01
C SER A 25 -19.08 5.92 -5.99
N ASP A 26 -18.53 6.37 -7.12
CA ASP A 26 -18.07 5.59 -8.26
C ASP A 26 -16.54 5.48 -8.35
N ILE A 27 -15.86 5.42 -7.21
CA ILE A 27 -14.40 5.24 -7.18
C ILE A 27 -14.05 3.78 -7.50
N ASP A 28 -13.37 3.57 -8.63
CA ASP A 28 -12.88 2.25 -9.06
C ASP A 28 -11.56 1.83 -8.40
N LEU A 29 -10.74 2.80 -7.97
CA LEU A 29 -9.40 2.55 -7.44
C LEU A 29 -8.92 3.71 -6.55
N ILE A 30 -8.28 3.39 -5.42
CA ILE A 30 -7.56 4.36 -4.58
C ILE A 30 -6.06 4.03 -4.56
N ILE A 31 -5.20 5.02 -4.75
CA ILE A 31 -3.75 4.85 -4.66
C ILE A 31 -3.20 5.74 -3.53
N ASN A 32 -2.65 5.14 -2.48
CA ASN A 32 -2.02 5.88 -1.39
C ASN A 32 -0.52 6.03 -1.63
N CYS A 33 -0.06 7.28 -1.78
CA CYS A 33 1.36 7.63 -1.86
C CYS A 33 1.80 8.56 -0.73
N ALA A 34 0.94 8.82 0.27
CA ALA A 34 1.26 9.74 1.37
C ALA A 34 2.19 9.08 2.39
N ASP A 35 3.20 9.82 2.83
CA ASP A 35 4.22 9.38 3.79
C ASP A 35 4.25 10.21 5.09
N GLU A 36 3.33 11.16 5.26
CA GLU A 36 3.20 11.98 6.47
C GLU A 36 1.87 11.66 7.19
N PRO A 37 1.86 11.40 8.51
CA PRO A 37 3.00 11.34 9.44
C PRO A 37 3.89 10.10 9.28
N ASN A 38 3.40 9.05 8.63
CA ASN A 38 4.18 7.92 8.11
C ASN A 38 3.30 7.08 7.18
N VAL A 39 3.94 6.31 6.30
CA VAL A 39 3.28 5.40 5.35
C VAL A 39 2.36 4.38 6.02
N ASP A 40 2.75 3.82 7.18
CA ASP A 40 1.94 2.80 7.87
C ASP A 40 0.60 3.40 8.35
N TYR A 41 0.63 4.62 8.87
CA TYR A 41 -0.54 5.34 9.36
C TYR A 41 -1.49 5.72 8.21
N THR A 42 -0.98 6.38 7.17
CA THR A 42 -1.80 6.79 6.02
C THR A 42 -2.39 5.59 5.30
N SER A 43 -1.58 4.54 5.10
CA SER A 43 -2.03 3.31 4.42
C SER A 43 -3.07 2.57 5.24
N LYS A 44 -2.97 2.58 6.58
CA LYS A 44 -4.00 2.00 7.45
C LYS A 44 -5.35 2.70 7.26
N ILE A 45 -5.38 4.03 7.25
CA ILE A 45 -6.60 4.84 7.07
C ILE A 45 -7.24 4.53 5.71
N ILE A 46 -6.45 4.61 4.63
CA ILE A 46 -6.93 4.34 3.28
C ILE A 46 -7.42 2.90 3.16
N ALA A 47 -6.64 1.92 3.64
CA ALA A 47 -7.00 0.51 3.55
C ALA A 47 -8.29 0.18 4.30
N LEU A 48 -8.50 0.74 5.51
CA LEU A 48 -9.74 0.55 6.26
C LEU A 48 -10.96 1.06 5.49
N PHE A 49 -10.87 2.27 4.93
CA PHE A 49 -11.93 2.84 4.12
C PHE A 49 -12.20 1.99 2.86
N SER A 50 -11.15 1.65 2.12
CA SER A 50 -11.23 0.87 0.89
C SER A 50 -11.80 -0.53 1.13
N MET A 51 -11.38 -1.23 2.19
CA MET A 51 -11.93 -2.54 2.56
C MET A 51 -13.41 -2.44 2.94
N THR A 52 -13.80 -1.42 3.71
CA THR A 52 -15.21 -1.23 4.13
C THR A 52 -16.13 -0.98 2.94
N ASN A 53 -15.67 -0.20 1.96
CA ASN A 53 -16.43 0.17 0.76
C ASN A 53 -16.23 -0.78 -0.42
N ASN A 54 -15.46 -1.87 -0.26
CA ASN A 54 -15.14 -2.82 -1.33
C ASN A 54 -14.45 -2.18 -2.55
N ILE A 55 -13.60 -1.18 -2.31
CA ILE A 55 -12.85 -0.46 -3.34
C ILE A 55 -11.42 -1.04 -3.44
N PRO A 56 -10.97 -1.49 -4.61
CA PRO A 56 -9.57 -1.85 -4.84
C PRO A 56 -8.63 -0.70 -4.49
N HIS A 57 -7.47 -1.02 -3.92
CA HIS A 57 -6.50 0.01 -3.57
C HIS A 57 -5.05 -0.45 -3.66
N ILE A 58 -4.16 0.50 -3.89
CA ILE A 58 -2.73 0.28 -4.03
C ILE A 58 -2.01 1.09 -2.96
N VAL A 59 -1.14 0.42 -2.21
CA VAL A 59 -0.13 1.10 -1.38
C VAL A 59 1.06 1.43 -2.30
N GLY A 60 1.09 2.66 -2.81
CA GLY A 60 2.11 3.15 -3.74
C GLY A 60 3.32 3.81 -3.06
N GLY A 61 3.24 4.05 -1.75
CA GLY A 61 4.30 4.64 -0.94
C GLY A 61 4.96 3.61 -0.03
N GLY A 62 6.29 3.61 0.00
CA GLY A 62 7.09 2.81 0.92
C GLY A 62 8.55 2.86 0.52
N TYR A 63 9.37 3.62 1.25
CA TYR A 63 10.81 3.62 1.00
C TYR A 63 11.58 3.70 2.31
N ASN A 64 12.61 2.86 2.41
CA ASN A 64 13.55 2.85 3.52
C ASN A 64 14.95 3.16 2.98
N LEU A 65 15.19 4.43 2.65
CA LEU A 65 16.45 4.99 2.16
C LEU A 65 16.98 4.36 0.86
N HIS A 66 17.43 3.10 0.92
CA HIS A 66 18.06 2.34 -0.15
C HIS A 66 17.18 1.21 -0.70
N GLN A 67 16.01 0.98 -0.08
CA GLN A 67 15.01 0.00 -0.48
C GLN A 67 13.70 0.69 -0.77
N THR A 68 13.07 0.35 -1.88
CA THR A 68 11.70 0.74 -2.18
C THR A 68 10.80 -0.46 -1.97
N LEU A 69 9.80 -0.31 -1.11
CA LEU A 69 8.67 -1.23 -1.04
C LEU A 69 7.64 -0.78 -2.08
N ILE A 70 7.35 -1.66 -3.02
CA ILE A 70 6.52 -1.37 -4.17
C ILE A 70 5.28 -2.24 -4.06
N GLY A 71 4.15 -1.57 -3.86
CA GLY A 71 2.88 -2.24 -3.68
C GLY A 71 2.67 -2.78 -2.27
N GLN A 72 1.40 -2.87 -1.95
CA GLN A 72 0.65 -4.05 -2.40
C GLN A 72 -0.58 -3.58 -3.18
N THR A 73 -0.96 -4.32 -4.22
CA THR A 73 -2.26 -4.16 -4.87
C THR A 73 -3.26 -5.01 -4.11
N ILE A 74 -4.31 -4.38 -3.57
CA ILE A 74 -5.29 -5.03 -2.71
C ILE A 74 -6.63 -5.05 -3.43
N ILE A 75 -7.14 -6.25 -3.66
CA ILE A 75 -8.53 -6.50 -4.06
C ILE A 75 -9.27 -6.95 -2.80
N PRO A 76 -10.19 -6.13 -2.25
CA PRO A 76 -10.87 -6.43 -1.00
C PRO A 76 -11.47 -7.84 -1.00
N PHE A 77 -11.24 -8.54 0.11
CA PHE A 77 -11.75 -9.90 0.38
C PHE A 77 -11.29 -11.00 -0.59
N LYS A 78 -10.51 -10.68 -1.64
CA LYS A 78 -9.93 -11.63 -2.59
C LYS A 78 -8.44 -11.83 -2.33
N SER A 79 -7.68 -10.75 -2.29
CA SER A 79 -6.23 -10.78 -2.06
C SER A 79 -5.88 -10.64 -0.57
N ALA A 80 -4.61 -10.78 -0.25
CA ALA A 80 -4.04 -10.35 1.02
C ALA A 80 -4.26 -8.84 1.18
N CYS A 81 -4.93 -8.46 2.27
CA CYS A 81 -5.16 -7.05 2.61
C CYS A 81 -3.95 -6.46 3.33
N PHE A 82 -4.02 -5.17 3.65
CA PHE A 82 -2.99 -4.47 4.42
C PHE A 82 -2.70 -5.17 5.77
N ASN A 83 -3.72 -5.66 6.47
CA ASN A 83 -3.50 -6.34 7.75
C ASN A 83 -2.88 -7.74 7.60
N CYS A 84 -3.14 -8.46 6.49
CA CYS A 84 -2.45 -9.72 6.20
C CYS A 84 -0.93 -9.51 6.10
N PHE A 85 -0.50 -8.41 5.48
CA PHE A 85 0.91 -8.05 5.41
C PHE A 85 1.49 -7.71 6.78
N ASN A 86 0.75 -6.98 7.63
CA ASN A 86 1.18 -6.71 9.00
C ASN A 86 1.37 -8.01 9.81
N LEU A 87 0.44 -8.96 9.70
CA LEU A 87 0.54 -10.27 10.35
C LEU A 87 1.74 -11.07 9.81
N PHE A 88 1.93 -11.11 8.50
CA PHE A 88 3.05 -11.80 7.85
C PHE A 88 4.40 -11.21 8.28
N LEU A 89 4.55 -9.89 8.25
CA LEU A 89 5.76 -9.19 8.67
C LEU A 89 6.00 -9.31 10.17
N GLY A 90 4.94 -9.33 10.98
CA GLY A 90 5.03 -9.62 12.40
C GLY A 90 5.65 -10.99 12.66
N LYS A 91 5.25 -12.03 11.90
CA LYS A 91 5.81 -13.40 12.00
C LYS A 91 7.29 -13.49 11.57
N ILE A 92 7.72 -12.67 10.61
CA ILE A 92 9.12 -12.59 10.18
C ILE A 92 9.96 -11.85 11.22
N ASN A 93 9.55 -10.62 11.56
CA ASN A 93 10.31 -9.72 12.43
C ASN A 93 10.41 -10.22 13.87
N SER A 94 9.42 -10.98 14.36
CA SER A 94 9.43 -11.52 15.73
C SER A 94 10.53 -12.57 15.96
N LYS A 95 11.10 -13.16 14.89
CA LYS A 95 12.25 -14.07 15.01
C LYS A 95 13.57 -13.31 15.19
N ASP A 96 13.71 -12.16 14.52
CA ASP A 96 14.98 -11.44 14.42
C ASP A 96 15.11 -10.25 15.39
N LEU A 97 14.00 -9.78 15.97
CA LEU A 97 13.95 -8.55 16.80
C LEU A 97 13.55 -8.78 18.25
N VAL A 98 13.66 -10.02 18.77
CA VAL A 98 13.46 -10.28 20.20
C VAL A 98 14.40 -9.37 21.00
N ASN A 99 13.84 -8.52 21.86
CA ASN A 99 14.54 -7.50 22.67
C ASN A 99 15.16 -6.30 21.92
N VAL A 100 14.79 -6.05 20.66
CA VAL A 100 15.24 -4.86 19.92
C VAL A 100 14.14 -3.80 19.90
N LYS A 101 14.40 -2.62 20.48
CA LYS A 101 13.49 -1.47 20.39
C LYS A 101 13.73 -0.72 19.08
N LYS A 102 12.67 -0.49 18.29
CA LYS A 102 12.74 0.35 17.10
C LYS A 102 13.22 1.75 17.51
N LEU A 103 14.30 2.22 16.90
CA LEU A 103 14.84 3.55 17.19
C LEU A 103 13.84 4.62 16.73
N HIS A 104 13.14 5.23 17.69
CA HIS A 104 12.21 6.30 17.44
C HIS A 104 12.95 7.64 17.35
N ARG A 105 12.73 8.38 16.26
CA ARG A 105 13.27 9.73 16.05
C ARG A 105 12.14 10.61 15.54
N GLU A 106 11.73 11.61 16.33
CA GLU A 106 10.59 12.49 16.05
C GLU A 106 10.70 13.23 14.70
N LYS A 107 11.92 13.50 14.22
CA LYS A 107 12.19 14.20 12.94
C LYS A 107 13.07 13.37 12.01
N ARG A 108 12.73 12.09 11.82
CA ARG A 108 13.48 11.21 10.92
C ARG A 108 13.26 11.64 9.47
N LYS A 109 14.22 12.38 8.90
CA LYS A 109 14.29 12.61 7.45
C LYS A 109 14.86 11.37 6.78
N LEU A 110 13.99 10.57 6.17
CA LEU A 110 14.38 9.53 5.22
C LEU A 110 14.66 10.23 3.91
N GLY A 111 15.94 10.42 3.56
CA GLY A 111 16.30 11.07 2.28
C GLY A 111 15.56 10.40 1.11
N SER A 112 15.08 11.20 0.16
CA SER A 112 14.41 10.71 -1.04
C SER A 112 15.41 10.57 -2.19
N PHE A 113 15.26 9.51 -2.98
CA PHE A 113 16.05 9.28 -4.19
C PHE A 113 15.09 9.12 -5.38
N SER A 114 14.97 10.16 -6.20
CA SER A 114 13.95 10.27 -7.24
C SER A 114 13.83 9.06 -8.19
N PRO A 115 14.92 8.38 -8.61
CA PRO A 115 14.81 7.17 -9.43
C PRO A 115 14.01 6.04 -8.75
N LEU A 116 14.13 5.90 -7.43
CA LEU A 116 13.35 4.93 -6.67
C LEU A 116 11.87 5.29 -6.60
N SER A 117 11.54 6.57 -6.43
CA SER A 117 10.16 7.05 -6.48
C SER A 117 9.54 6.82 -7.86
N GLY A 118 10.30 7.08 -8.93
CA GLY A 118 9.86 6.82 -10.30
C GLY A 118 9.60 5.32 -10.56
N LEU A 119 10.45 4.43 -10.03
CA LEU A 119 10.24 2.99 -10.12
C LEU A 119 8.96 2.55 -9.39
N ALA A 120 8.77 3.03 -8.16
CA ALA A 120 7.57 2.75 -7.37
C ALA A 120 6.30 3.20 -8.09
N ALA A 121 6.28 4.45 -8.54
CA ALA A 121 5.15 5.05 -9.25
C ALA A 121 4.84 4.30 -10.55
N SER A 122 5.88 3.85 -11.28
CA SER A 122 5.71 3.09 -12.53
C SER A 122 5.04 1.74 -12.29
N LEU A 123 5.50 0.97 -11.29
CA LEU A 123 4.92 -0.33 -10.97
C LEU A 123 3.50 -0.19 -10.40
N ALA A 124 3.26 0.78 -9.51
CA ALA A 124 1.92 1.08 -9.01
C ALA A 124 0.96 1.46 -10.14
N SER A 125 1.40 2.30 -11.08
CA SER A 125 0.59 2.71 -12.24
C SER A 125 0.31 1.55 -13.20
N LEU A 126 1.27 0.63 -13.38
CA LEU A 126 1.06 -0.57 -14.21
C LEU A 126 -0.02 -1.48 -13.65
N ASP A 127 -0.03 -1.73 -12.34
CA ASP A 127 -1.09 -2.52 -11.71
C ASP A 127 -2.42 -1.76 -11.68
N ALA A 128 -2.40 -0.43 -11.50
CA ALA A 128 -3.60 0.40 -11.61
C ALA A 128 -4.27 0.24 -12.99
N ILE A 129 -3.49 0.36 -14.08
CA ILE A 129 -3.99 0.22 -15.44
C ILE A 129 -4.57 -1.18 -15.67
N LYS A 130 -3.86 -2.23 -15.25
CA LYS A 130 -4.34 -3.62 -15.40
C LYS A 130 -5.62 -3.86 -14.62
N LEU A 131 -5.70 -3.35 -13.40
CA LEU A 131 -6.88 -3.49 -12.55
C LEU A 131 -8.08 -2.80 -13.18
N LEU A 132 -7.94 -1.55 -13.60
CA LEU A 132 -9.00 -0.79 -14.27
C LEU A 132 -9.40 -1.41 -15.62
N ALA A 133 -8.48 -2.06 -16.32
CA ALA A 133 -8.76 -2.82 -17.55
C ALA A 133 -9.36 -4.23 -17.29
N GLY A 134 -9.63 -4.60 -16.04
CA GLY A 134 -10.17 -5.92 -15.67
C GLY A 134 -9.19 -7.09 -15.80
N LYS A 135 -7.89 -6.81 -15.97
CA LYS A 135 -6.80 -7.79 -16.14
C LYS A 135 -6.17 -8.19 -14.81
N VAL A 136 -7.02 -8.60 -13.88
CA VAL A 136 -6.63 -8.92 -12.49
C VAL A 136 -5.65 -10.10 -12.40
N GLU A 137 -5.69 -11.02 -13.36
CA GLU A 137 -4.78 -12.17 -13.49
C GLU A 137 -3.33 -11.79 -13.82
N HIS A 138 -3.08 -10.54 -14.19
CA HIS A 138 -1.76 -10.03 -14.59
C HIS A 138 -1.15 -9.04 -13.58
N LEU A 139 -1.77 -8.88 -12.41
CA LEU A 139 -1.28 -8.01 -11.34
C LEU A 139 0.04 -8.56 -10.79
N GLN A 140 1.04 -7.68 -10.70
CA GLN A 140 2.39 -8.07 -10.28
C GLN A 140 2.60 -7.92 -8.78
N GLN A 141 1.82 -7.04 -8.13
CA GLN A 141 1.94 -6.73 -6.70
C GLN A 141 0.74 -7.27 -5.89
N GLU A 142 -0.15 -8.07 -6.50
CA GLU A 142 -1.17 -8.82 -5.76
C GLU A 142 -0.48 -9.94 -4.96
N ASN A 143 -0.78 -10.06 -3.67
CA ASN A 143 -0.24 -11.08 -2.77
C ASN A 143 1.31 -11.15 -2.76
N LYS A 144 1.98 -10.06 -3.09
CA LYS A 144 3.44 -10.01 -3.20
C LYS A 144 3.98 -8.75 -2.53
N ARG A 145 5.02 -8.92 -1.73
CA ARG A 145 5.88 -7.85 -1.26
C ARG A 145 7.03 -7.72 -2.26
N VAL A 146 7.02 -6.64 -3.04
CA VAL A 146 8.08 -6.35 -4.01
C VAL A 146 9.01 -5.30 -3.43
N GLU A 147 10.28 -5.63 -3.33
CA GLU A 147 11.33 -4.70 -2.90
C GLU A 147 12.38 -4.54 -3.99
N PHE A 148 12.80 -3.31 -4.26
CA PHE A 148 13.95 -3.05 -5.13
C PHE A 148 15.16 -2.61 -4.29
N SER A 149 16.29 -3.29 -4.45
CA SER A 149 17.55 -2.98 -3.77
C SER A 149 18.46 -2.18 -4.69
N LEU A 150 18.78 -0.94 -4.30
CA LEU A 150 19.78 -0.12 -5.02
C LEU A 150 21.18 -0.71 -4.99
N ARG A 151 21.53 -1.45 -3.94
CA ARG A 151 22.88 -2.02 -3.76
C ARG A 151 23.16 -3.14 -4.76
N SER A 152 22.17 -4.00 -4.99
CA SER A 152 22.29 -5.18 -5.86
C SER A 152 21.62 -4.99 -7.22
N LEU A 153 20.91 -3.87 -7.42
CA LEU A 153 20.12 -3.57 -8.61
C LEU A 153 19.14 -4.71 -8.96
N SER A 154 18.55 -5.31 -7.94
CA SER A 154 17.71 -6.50 -8.07
C SER A 154 16.38 -6.35 -7.32
N PHE A 155 15.37 -7.06 -7.80
CA PHE A 155 14.10 -7.23 -7.11
C PHE A 155 14.19 -8.39 -6.11
N ASN A 156 13.66 -8.17 -4.92
CA ASN A 156 13.31 -9.21 -3.97
C ASN A 156 11.79 -9.29 -3.91
N VAL A 157 11.22 -10.43 -4.28
CA VAL A 157 9.78 -10.66 -4.31
C VAL A 157 9.46 -11.76 -3.33
N GLN A 158 8.59 -11.47 -2.37
CA GLN A 158 8.12 -12.44 -1.39
C GLN A 158 6.61 -12.59 -1.52
N ASP A 159 6.13 -13.82 -1.62
CA ASP A 159 4.70 -14.10 -1.61
C ASP A 159 4.14 -13.88 -0.19
N VAL A 160 3.04 -13.13 -0.14
CA VAL A 160 2.29 -12.83 1.08
C VAL A 160 0.87 -13.35 0.89
N PRO A 161 0.57 -14.57 1.36
CA PRO A 161 -0.75 -15.13 1.21
C PRO A 161 -1.77 -14.36 2.06
N ARG A 162 -3.04 -14.39 1.63
CA ARG A 162 -4.15 -13.94 2.47
C ARG A 162 -4.22 -14.83 3.69
N ASP A 163 -4.17 -14.23 4.88
CA ASP A 163 -4.26 -14.96 6.14
C ASP A 163 -5.75 -15.28 6.44
N PRO A 164 -6.14 -16.57 6.58
CA PRO A 164 -7.52 -16.96 6.89
C PRO A 164 -8.05 -16.37 8.20
N GLU A 165 -7.16 -16.13 9.16
CA GLU A 165 -7.50 -15.62 10.49
C GLU A 165 -7.49 -14.08 10.55
N CYS A 166 -7.22 -13.40 9.43
CA CYS A 166 -7.14 -11.95 9.38
C CYS A 166 -8.50 -11.30 9.66
N ASP A 167 -8.62 -10.60 10.79
CA ASP A 167 -9.80 -9.88 11.24
C ASP A 167 -10.40 -8.88 10.23
N TRP A 168 -9.59 -8.32 9.32
CA TRP A 168 -10.06 -7.34 8.33
C TRP A 168 -10.67 -7.98 7.08
N CYS A 169 -10.21 -9.16 6.70
CA CYS A 169 -10.63 -9.79 5.44
C CYS A 169 -11.17 -11.21 5.60
N ARG A 170 -11.22 -11.77 6.81
CA ARG A 170 -11.93 -13.02 7.10
C ARG A 170 -13.44 -12.80 6.93
N GLY A 171 -14.15 -13.77 6.36
CA GLY A 171 -15.62 -13.84 6.46
C GLY A 171 -16.48 -12.92 5.57
N LYS A 172 -16.03 -12.51 4.37
CA LYS A 172 -16.95 -11.96 3.33
C LYS A 172 -17.23 -12.90 2.16
N TYR A 173 -16.75 -14.14 2.26
CA TYR A 173 -17.06 -15.25 1.35
C TYR A 173 -17.46 -16.50 2.15
N GLU A 174 -18.19 -16.30 3.25
CA GLU A 174 -19.08 -17.32 3.83
C GLU A 174 -20.52 -16.95 3.46
#